data_AF-A0A7W0UDE1-F1
#
_entry.id   AF-A0A7W0UDE1-F1
#
_cell.length_a   1.000
_cell.length_b   1.000
_cell.length_c   1.000
_cell.angle_alpha   90.00
_cell.angle_beta   90.00
_cell.angle_gamma   90.00
#
_symmetry.space_group_name_H-M   'P 1'
#
loop_
_entity.id
_entity.type
_entity.pdbx_description
1 polymer ?
#
loop_
_entity_poly.entity_id
_entity_poly.type
_entity_poly.pdbx_seq_one_letter_code
_entity_poly.pdbx_strand_id
1 'polypeptide(L)'
;MTVVVATKYVSNEAMAVLAESGVEVVGENRAQDLERKHAEYGDAFRWHFIGHLQSNKVKVVNRICELVHSLDSDSAARRLTVPALVEVNLSGEATKSGLEPEELGRFLAEHPGARGLMTMPPEAADPEASRPFFRRLHELAAEHGLAELSMGTSQDYRIAVEEGATLVRVGSLLFQQ
;
A
#
# COMPACT_ATOMS: atom_id res chain seq x y z
N MET A 1 -12.48 4.74 -6.35
CA MET A 1 -11.54 3.61 -6.48
C MET A 1 -10.28 4.15 -7.14
N THR A 2 -9.13 3.96 -6.50
CA THR A 2 -7.83 4.37 -7.03
C THR A 2 -7.06 3.13 -7.46
N VAL A 3 -6.58 3.10 -8.69
CA VAL A 3 -5.63 2.07 -9.14
C VAL A 3 -4.23 2.61 -8.91
N VAL A 4 -3.49 1.94 -8.02
CA VAL A 4 -2.08 2.23 -7.77
C VAL A 4 -1.27 1.30 -8.65
N VAL A 5 -0.61 1.87 -9.67
CA VAL A 5 0.26 1.07 -10.54
C VAL A 5 1.54 0.74 -9.77
N ALA A 6 1.72 -0.53 -9.41
CA ALA A 6 2.89 -0.99 -8.68
C ALA A 6 4.07 -1.07 -9.64
N THR A 7 5.04 -0.16 -9.47
CA THR A 7 6.14 0.03 -10.43
C THR A 7 7.43 -0.66 -10.01
N LYS A 8 7.41 -1.53 -8.98
CA LYS A 8 8.55 -2.38 -8.65
C LYS A 8 8.98 -3.17 -9.90
N TYR A 9 10.29 -3.19 -10.19
CA TYR A 9 10.89 -3.81 -11.38
C TYR A 9 10.62 -3.12 -12.73
N VAL A 10 9.83 -2.06 -12.78
CA VAL A 10 9.62 -1.27 -14.00
C VAL A 10 10.86 -0.41 -14.28
N SER A 11 11.40 -0.45 -15.50
CA SER A 11 12.53 0.39 -15.91
C SER A 11 12.11 1.85 -16.04
N ASN A 12 13.07 2.78 -16.07
CA ASN A 12 12.75 4.19 -16.26
C ASN A 12 12.08 4.41 -17.63
N GLU A 13 12.56 3.78 -18.70
CA GLU A 13 11.96 3.89 -20.04
C GLU A 13 10.49 3.47 -20.05
N ALA A 14 10.15 2.41 -19.30
CA ALA A 14 8.77 1.97 -19.16
C ALA A 14 7.91 2.93 -18.31
N MET A 15 8.51 3.72 -17.40
CA MET A 15 7.79 4.78 -16.68
C MET A 15 7.33 5.90 -17.63
N ALA A 16 8.09 6.21 -18.69
CA ALA A 16 7.66 7.20 -19.70
C ALA A 16 6.36 6.78 -20.39
N VAL A 17 6.23 5.49 -20.73
CA VAL A 17 4.98 4.94 -21.30
C VAL A 17 3.82 5.09 -20.32
N LEU A 18 4.04 4.89 -19.02
CA LEU A 18 3.00 5.10 -18.00
C LEU A 18 2.54 6.56 -17.94
N ALA A 19 3.49 7.51 -17.99
CA ALA A 19 3.18 8.94 -17.97
C ALA A 19 2.35 9.35 -19.19
N GLU A 20 2.66 8.81 -20.36
CA GLU A 20 1.90 9.07 -21.59
C GLU A 20 0.52 8.38 -21.59
N SER A 21 0.35 7.29 -20.84
CA SER A 21 -0.90 6.52 -20.78
C SER A 21 -1.98 7.11 -19.86
N GLY A 22 -1.68 8.21 -19.15
CA GLY A 22 -2.60 8.83 -18.21
C GLY A 22 -2.70 8.14 -16.84
N VAL A 23 -1.71 7.30 -16.50
CA VAL A 23 -1.59 6.77 -15.12
C VAL A 23 -1.28 7.92 -14.18
N GLU A 24 -2.14 8.12 -13.19
CA GLU A 24 -1.97 9.21 -12.21
C GLU A 24 -1.19 8.78 -10.96
N VAL A 25 -1.39 7.54 -10.50
CA VAL A 25 -0.88 7.07 -9.20
C VAL A 25 0.03 5.86 -9.37
N VAL A 26 1.26 5.98 -8.88
CA VAL A 26 2.25 4.90 -8.89
C VAL A 26 2.70 4.55 -7.48
N GLY A 27 2.98 3.27 -7.26
CA GLY A 27 3.42 2.72 -5.98
C GLY A 27 4.79 2.10 -6.08
N GLU A 28 5.72 2.54 -5.23
CA GLU A 28 7.05 1.92 -5.10
C GLU A 28 7.24 1.19 -3.78
N ASN A 29 8.02 0.10 -3.83
CA ASN A 29 8.29 -0.74 -2.66
C ASN A 29 9.59 -0.37 -1.96
N ARG A 30 10.53 0.27 -2.65
CA ARG A 30 11.90 0.51 -2.15
C ARG A 30 12.21 1.99 -2.27
N ALA A 31 12.65 2.59 -1.17
CA ALA A 31 12.94 4.02 -1.10
C ALA A 31 14.01 4.46 -2.12
N GLN A 32 15.01 3.61 -2.41
CA GLN A 32 16.04 3.91 -3.40
C GLN A 32 15.49 3.94 -4.84
N ASP A 33 14.57 3.03 -5.16
CA ASP A 33 13.92 3.00 -6.47
C ASP A 33 12.95 4.18 -6.61
N LEU A 34 12.22 4.50 -5.54
CA LEU A 34 11.39 5.70 -5.45
C LEU A 34 12.19 6.98 -5.71
N GLU A 35 13.33 7.18 -5.04
CA GLU A 35 14.17 8.37 -5.26
C GLU A 35 14.68 8.46 -6.70
N ARG A 36 15.16 7.35 -7.25
CA ARG A 36 15.70 7.31 -8.61
C ARG A 36 14.63 7.66 -9.64
N LYS A 37 13.43 7.08 -9.53
CA LYS A 37 12.35 7.31 -10.48
C LYS A 37 11.73 8.70 -10.31
N HIS A 38 11.52 9.14 -9.07
CA HIS A 38 11.05 10.49 -8.81
C HIS A 38 12.02 11.57 -9.31
N ALA A 39 13.34 11.33 -9.28
CA ALA A 39 14.30 12.28 -9.83
C ALA A 39 14.13 12.54 -11.33
N GLU A 40 13.60 11.57 -12.08
CA GLU A 40 13.37 11.66 -13.53
C GLU A 40 11.94 12.07 -13.88
N TYR A 41 10.95 11.50 -13.17
CA TYR A 41 9.53 11.68 -13.48
C TYR A 41 8.83 12.72 -12.61
N GLY A 42 9.42 13.12 -11.48
CA GLY A 42 8.91 14.17 -10.59
C GLY A 42 7.40 14.11 -10.39
N ASP A 43 6.74 15.21 -10.72
CA ASP A 43 5.29 15.40 -10.56
C ASP A 43 4.44 14.77 -11.68
N ALA A 44 5.03 13.98 -12.60
CA ALA A 44 4.27 13.23 -13.60
C ALA A 44 3.32 12.21 -12.96
N PHE A 45 3.59 11.80 -11.71
CA PHE A 45 2.76 10.90 -10.93
C PHE A 45 2.55 11.38 -9.51
N ARG A 46 1.47 10.92 -8.91
CA ARG A 46 1.24 10.89 -7.47
C ARG A 46 1.88 9.63 -6.90
N TRP A 47 2.83 9.82 -5.98
CA TRP A 47 3.66 8.73 -5.49
C TRP A 47 3.14 8.14 -4.18
N HIS A 48 2.89 6.84 -4.17
CA HIS A 48 2.57 6.06 -2.98
C HIS A 48 3.77 5.19 -2.58
N PHE A 49 3.97 5.00 -1.28
CA PHE A 49 4.91 3.99 -0.78
C PHE A 49 4.15 2.75 -0.34
N ILE A 50 4.42 1.61 -0.98
CA ILE A 50 3.64 0.37 -0.82
C ILE A 50 4.48 -0.85 -0.39
N GLY A 51 5.75 -0.64 -0.04
CA GLY A 51 6.61 -1.67 0.55
C GLY A 51 6.85 -1.40 2.02
N HIS A 52 7.44 -2.35 2.75
CA HIS A 52 7.67 -2.21 4.19
C HIS A 52 8.47 -0.95 4.55
N LEU A 53 7.94 -0.13 5.47
CA LEU A 53 8.50 1.17 5.82
C LEU A 53 9.46 1.09 7.01
N GLN A 54 10.75 1.03 6.69
CA GLN A 54 11.80 1.15 7.70
C GLN A 54 11.93 2.60 8.18
N SER A 55 12.12 2.81 9.49
CA SER A 55 12.19 4.15 10.11
C SER A 55 13.30 5.07 9.59
N ASN A 56 14.36 4.51 9.01
CA ASN A 56 15.45 5.26 8.36
C ASN A 56 15.09 5.73 6.93
N LYS A 57 14.03 5.19 6.32
CA LYS A 57 13.53 5.57 4.98
C LYS A 57 12.41 6.60 5.03
N VAL A 58 11.83 6.84 6.19
CA VAL A 58 10.75 7.82 6.40
C VAL A 58 11.10 9.21 5.86
N LYS A 59 12.36 9.66 5.98
CA LYS A 59 12.80 10.95 5.43
C LYS A 59 12.61 11.05 3.91
N VAL A 60 12.87 9.96 3.19
CA VAL A 60 12.69 9.90 1.73
C VAL A 60 11.21 9.93 1.40
N VAL A 61 10.44 9.10 2.08
CA VAL A 61 9.00 8.94 1.85
C VAL A 61 8.26 10.25 2.16
N ASN A 62 8.55 10.93 3.27
CA ASN A 62 7.95 12.23 3.60
C ASN A 62 8.19 13.31 2.54
N ARG A 63 9.30 13.22 1.79
CA ARG A 63 9.64 14.21 0.76
C ARG A 63 8.92 13.96 -0.56
N ILE A 64 8.60 12.70 -0.86
CA ILE A 64 8.17 12.27 -2.20
C ILE A 64 6.71 11.81 -2.22
N CYS A 65 6.28 11.05 -1.22
CA CYS A 65 5.00 10.35 -1.27
C CYS A 65 3.85 11.18 -0.73
N GLU A 66 2.68 11.03 -1.33
CA GLU A 66 1.43 11.59 -0.80
C GLU A 66 0.72 10.64 0.17
N LEU A 67 1.03 9.34 0.11
CA LEU A 67 0.40 8.31 0.94
C LEU A 67 1.37 7.14 1.17
N VAL A 68 1.42 6.65 2.41
CA VAL A 68 2.11 5.42 2.79
C VAL A 68 1.08 4.34 3.07
N HIS A 69 1.27 3.15 2.53
CA HIS A 69 0.32 2.04 2.70
C HIS A 69 0.70 1.07 3.81
N SER A 70 1.93 1.15 4.29
CA SER A 70 2.64 0.10 5.01
C SER A 70 3.09 0.54 6.41
N LEU A 71 2.30 1.36 7.10
CA LEU A 71 2.68 1.81 8.43
C LEU A 71 2.38 0.70 9.44
N ASP A 72 3.41 0.15 10.07
CA ASP A 72 3.29 -0.99 10.99
C ASP A 72 4.20 -0.88 12.23
N SER A 73 4.83 0.27 12.48
CA SER A 73 5.73 0.42 13.62
C SER A 73 5.74 1.82 14.23
N ASP A 74 5.86 1.88 15.55
CA ASP A 74 6.04 3.10 16.33
C ASP A 74 7.20 3.96 15.81
N SER A 75 8.30 3.30 15.46
CA SER A 75 9.53 3.98 15.04
C SER A 75 9.37 4.73 13.72
N ALA A 76 8.54 4.20 12.81
CA ALA A 76 8.17 4.87 11.56
C ALA A 76 7.10 5.94 11.82
N ALA A 77 6.06 5.61 12.59
CA ALA A 77 4.93 6.49 12.87
C ALA A 77 5.36 7.83 13.48
N ARG A 78 6.25 7.80 14.48
CA ARG A 78 6.77 9.01 15.14
C ARG A 78 7.52 9.98 14.22
N ARG A 79 7.94 9.53 13.04
CA ARG A 79 8.74 10.31 12.08
C ARG A 79 7.95 10.67 10.83
N LEU A 80 6.82 10.00 10.60
CA LEU A 80 6.05 10.14 9.38
C LEU A 80 5.22 11.43 9.45
N THR A 81 5.26 12.22 8.37
CA THR A 81 4.51 13.48 8.29
C THR A 81 3.49 13.49 7.17
N VAL A 82 3.55 12.49 6.28
CA VAL A 82 2.58 12.29 5.20
C VAL A 82 1.48 11.33 5.67
N PRO A 83 0.27 11.41 5.09
CA PRO A 83 -0.80 10.48 5.43
C PRO A 83 -0.41 9.01 5.27
N ALA A 84 -1.05 8.15 6.05
CA ALA A 84 -0.74 6.72 6.04
C ALA A 84 -1.98 5.83 6.19
N LEU A 85 -1.83 4.61 5.71
CA LEU A 85 -2.64 3.45 6.02
C LEU A 85 -1.83 2.53 6.93
N VAL A 86 -2.50 1.89 7.87
CA VAL A 86 -1.87 0.91 8.75
C VAL A 86 -1.92 -0.47 8.08
N GLU A 87 -0.78 -1.14 7.99
CA GLU A 87 -0.72 -2.51 7.48
C GLU A 87 -1.08 -3.49 8.59
N VAL A 88 -2.04 -4.36 8.31
CA VAL A 88 -2.55 -5.37 9.25
C VAL A 88 -2.25 -6.75 8.69
N ASN A 89 -1.55 -7.56 9.47
CA ASN A 89 -1.29 -8.95 9.15
C ASN A 89 -2.52 -9.82 9.46
N LEU A 90 -3.33 -10.09 8.45
CA LEU A 90 -4.51 -10.96 8.59
C LEU A 90 -4.23 -12.42 8.24
N SER A 91 -3.02 -12.73 7.78
CA SER A 91 -2.63 -14.11 7.42
C SER A 91 -2.21 -14.97 8.61
N GLY A 92 -1.86 -14.35 9.74
CA GLY A 92 -1.30 -15.04 10.90
C GLY A 92 0.11 -15.61 10.67
N GLU A 93 0.74 -15.29 9.54
CA GLU A 93 2.13 -15.68 9.27
C GLU A 93 3.10 -14.71 9.94
N ALA A 94 3.82 -15.17 10.97
CA ALA A 94 4.77 -14.33 11.73
C ALA A 94 5.93 -13.75 10.88
N THR A 95 6.13 -14.25 9.66
CA THR A 95 7.16 -13.75 8.72
C THR A 95 6.69 -12.59 7.87
N LYS A 96 5.39 -12.27 7.86
CA LYS A 96 4.82 -11.16 7.09
C LYS A 96 4.79 -9.88 7.90
N SER A 97 4.87 -8.75 7.18
CA SER A 97 4.76 -7.40 7.75
C SER A 97 3.34 -7.08 8.18
N GLY A 98 3.19 -6.00 8.94
CA GLY A 98 1.91 -5.56 9.49
C GLY A 98 1.73 -5.87 10.98
N LEU A 99 0.83 -5.10 11.59
CA LEU A 99 0.42 -5.31 12.98
C LEU A 99 -0.53 -6.50 13.08
N GLU A 100 -0.47 -7.21 14.20
CA GLU A 100 -1.54 -8.14 14.55
C GLU A 100 -2.85 -7.34 14.80
N PRO A 101 -4.03 -7.88 14.46
CA PRO A 101 -5.31 -7.18 14.62
C PRO A 101 -5.55 -6.67 16.05
N GLU A 102 -5.08 -7.41 17.05
CA GLU A 102 -5.22 -7.07 18.47
C GLU A 102 -4.38 -5.84 18.87
N GLU A 103 -3.31 -5.55 18.13
CA GLU A 103 -2.43 -4.40 18.39
C GLU A 103 -2.95 -3.11 17.74
N LEU A 104 -3.82 -3.23 16.73
CA LEU A 104 -4.29 -2.11 15.90
C LEU A 104 -4.93 -1.00 16.74
N GLY A 105 -5.82 -1.34 17.68
CA GLY A 105 -6.51 -0.36 18.51
C GLY A 105 -5.55 0.47 19.37
N ARG A 106 -4.53 -0.18 19.97
CA ARG A 106 -3.48 0.51 20.73
C ARG A 106 -2.67 1.42 19.82
N PHE A 107 -2.26 0.91 18.65
CA PHE A 107 -1.44 1.66 17.70
C PHE A 107 -2.14 2.93 17.20
N LEU A 108 -3.43 2.82 16.83
CA LEU A 108 -4.23 3.96 16.37
C LEU A 108 -4.45 5.01 17.47
N ALA A 109 -4.54 4.59 18.74
CA ALA A 109 -4.65 5.50 19.86
C ALA A 109 -3.34 6.28 20.11
N GLU A 110 -2.19 5.63 19.94
CA GLU A 110 -0.87 6.25 20.10
C GLU A 110 -0.47 7.12 18.90
N HIS A 111 -0.88 6.73 17.69
CA HIS A 111 -0.55 7.40 16.42
C HIS A 111 -1.83 7.73 15.64
N PRO A 112 -2.60 8.76 16.07
CA PRO A 112 -3.83 9.14 15.40
C PRO A 112 -3.56 9.72 14.01
N GLY A 113 -4.54 9.62 13.11
CA GLY A 113 -4.48 10.22 11.77
C GLY A 113 -4.22 9.24 10.63
N ALA A 114 -4.23 7.92 10.89
CA ALA A 114 -4.35 6.94 9.83
C ALA A 114 -5.64 7.19 9.02
N ARG A 115 -5.55 7.09 7.68
CA ARG A 115 -6.70 7.27 6.77
C ARG A 115 -7.49 5.98 6.54
N GLY A 116 -6.85 4.85 6.81
CA GLY A 116 -7.32 3.55 6.38
C GLY A 116 -6.40 2.42 6.79
N LEU A 117 -6.74 1.23 6.30
CA LEU A 117 -5.99 0.00 6.52
C LEU A 117 -5.48 -0.57 5.20
N MET A 118 -4.47 -1.42 5.31
CA MET A 118 -3.87 -2.17 4.22
C MET A 118 -3.67 -3.62 4.65
N THR A 119 -3.87 -4.56 3.74
CA THR A 119 -3.45 -5.96 3.96
C THR A 119 -2.95 -6.61 2.68
N MET A 120 -2.19 -7.69 2.88
CA MET A 120 -1.66 -8.57 1.86
C MET A 120 -2.01 -10.02 2.24
N PRO A 121 -3.05 -10.62 1.61
CA PRO A 121 -3.34 -12.03 1.78
C PRO A 121 -2.16 -12.92 1.32
N PRO A 122 -2.10 -14.19 1.76
CA PRO A 122 -1.21 -15.17 1.17
C PRO A 122 -1.45 -15.35 -0.33
N GLU A 123 -0.40 -15.68 -1.07
CA GLU A 123 -0.56 -16.09 -2.47
C GLU A 123 -1.40 -17.37 -2.52
N ALA A 124 -2.45 -17.36 -3.35
CA ALA A 124 -3.37 -18.48 -3.50
C ALA A 124 -3.70 -18.75 -4.96
N ALA A 125 -3.78 -20.01 -5.39
CA ALA A 125 -4.13 -20.32 -6.77
C ALA A 125 -5.52 -19.79 -7.18
N ASP A 126 -6.45 -19.77 -6.24
CA ASP A 126 -7.79 -19.21 -6.40
C ASP A 126 -7.88 -17.82 -5.74
N PRO A 127 -8.15 -16.74 -6.50
CA PRO A 127 -8.34 -15.40 -5.96
C PRO A 127 -9.44 -15.30 -4.88
N GLU A 128 -10.45 -16.18 -4.91
CA GLU A 128 -11.52 -16.20 -3.90
C GLU A 128 -10.98 -16.52 -2.50
N ALA A 129 -9.84 -17.19 -2.40
CA ALA A 129 -9.19 -17.44 -1.11
C ALA A 129 -8.76 -16.15 -0.40
N SER A 130 -8.63 -15.02 -1.11
CA SER A 130 -8.33 -13.72 -0.52
C SER A 130 -9.55 -13.05 0.14
N ARG A 131 -10.77 -13.45 -0.22
CA ARG A 131 -12.02 -12.80 0.23
C ARG A 131 -12.16 -12.70 1.76
N PRO A 132 -11.87 -13.75 2.55
CA PRO A 132 -12.01 -13.67 4.01
C PRO A 132 -11.10 -12.59 4.63
N PHE A 133 -9.89 -12.40 4.08
CA PHE A 133 -8.95 -11.38 4.56
C PHE A 133 -9.45 -9.97 4.23
N PHE A 134 -9.97 -9.77 3.02
CA PHE A 134 -10.52 -8.46 2.61
C PHE A 134 -11.76 -8.08 3.42
N ARG A 135 -12.65 -9.04 3.67
CA ARG A 135 -13.80 -8.84 4.54
C ARG A 135 -13.38 -8.46 5.95
N ARG A 136 -12.41 -9.18 6.52
CA ARG A 136 -11.92 -8.88 7.87
C ARG A 136 -11.25 -7.51 7.94
N LEU A 137 -10.52 -7.09 6.91
CA LEU A 137 -9.95 -5.75 6.85
C LEU A 137 -11.04 -4.67 6.83
N HIS A 138 -12.11 -4.89 6.07
CA HIS A 138 -13.26 -3.97 6.01
C HIS A 138 -13.94 -3.83 7.38
N GLU A 139 -14.19 -4.94 8.06
CA GLU A 139 -14.76 -4.96 9.42
C GLU A 139 -13.89 -4.16 10.40
N LEU A 140 -12.57 -4.43 10.42
CA LEU A 140 -11.62 -3.71 11.27
C LEU A 140 -11.60 -2.20 10.98
N ALA A 141 -11.64 -1.81 9.69
CA ALA A 141 -11.68 -0.40 9.33
C ALA A 141 -12.98 0.25 9.83
N ALA A 142 -14.12 -0.43 9.71
CA ALA A 142 -15.41 0.05 10.21
C ALA A 142 -15.42 0.18 11.75
N GLU A 143 -14.86 -0.80 12.48
CA GLU A 143 -14.70 -0.76 13.94
C GLU A 143 -13.92 0.48 14.41
N HIS A 144 -12.96 0.95 13.60
CA HIS A 144 -12.12 2.10 13.90
C HIS A 144 -12.53 3.40 13.16
N GLY A 145 -13.63 3.39 12.41
CA GLY A 145 -14.10 4.58 11.66
C GLY A 145 -13.17 5.03 10.53
N LEU A 146 -12.40 4.11 9.95
CA LEU A 146 -11.45 4.36 8.88
C LEU A 146 -12.09 4.10 7.51
N ALA A 147 -11.79 4.94 6.52
CA ALA A 147 -12.48 4.93 5.23
C ALA A 147 -11.70 4.25 4.11
N GLU A 148 -10.36 4.25 4.16
CA GLU A 148 -9.54 3.72 3.08
C GLU A 148 -9.15 2.26 3.29
N LEU A 149 -9.26 1.46 2.23
CA LEU A 149 -8.95 0.04 2.21
C LEU A 149 -8.02 -0.23 1.03
N SER A 150 -6.74 -0.40 1.33
CA SER A 150 -5.73 -0.75 0.34
C SER A 150 -5.53 -2.26 0.34
N MET A 151 -6.21 -2.93 -0.58
CA MET A 151 -6.22 -4.38 -0.65
C MET A 151 -6.49 -4.84 -2.09
N GLY A 152 -5.99 -6.02 -2.44
CA GLY A 152 -6.04 -6.52 -3.80
C GLY A 152 -4.83 -6.14 -4.63
N THR A 153 -4.30 -7.15 -5.33
CA THR A 153 -3.22 -7.03 -6.29
C THR A 153 -3.65 -7.55 -7.66
N SER A 154 -2.73 -7.66 -8.62
CA SER A 154 -2.98 -8.29 -9.93
C SER A 154 -3.77 -9.60 -9.87
N GLN A 155 -3.58 -10.40 -8.82
CA GLN A 155 -4.21 -11.71 -8.65
C GLN A 155 -5.69 -11.63 -8.27
N ASP A 156 -6.04 -10.71 -7.38
CA ASP A 156 -7.27 -10.75 -6.59
C ASP A 156 -7.97 -9.39 -6.45
N TYR A 157 -7.56 -8.37 -7.22
CA TYR A 157 -8.17 -7.03 -7.18
C TYR A 157 -9.68 -7.05 -7.41
N ARG A 158 -10.21 -7.97 -8.24
CA ARG A 158 -11.67 -8.07 -8.47
C ARG A 158 -12.40 -8.43 -7.19
N ILE A 159 -11.89 -9.42 -6.46
CA ILE A 159 -12.43 -9.84 -5.15
C ILE A 159 -12.29 -8.70 -4.14
N ALA A 160 -11.16 -8.00 -4.15
CA ALA A 160 -10.95 -6.84 -3.30
C ALA A 160 -11.95 -5.71 -3.57
N VAL A 161 -12.27 -5.41 -4.83
CA VAL A 161 -13.29 -4.42 -5.22
C VAL A 161 -14.66 -4.81 -4.67
N GLU A 162 -15.04 -6.08 -4.78
CA GLU A 162 -16.32 -6.58 -4.28
C GLU A 162 -16.44 -6.47 -2.75
N GLU A 163 -15.34 -6.64 -2.01
CA GLU A 163 -15.29 -6.45 -0.55
C GLU A 163 -14.99 -5.00 -0.13
N GLY A 164 -15.04 -4.05 -1.08
CA GLY A 164 -15.04 -2.61 -0.79
C GLY A 164 -13.67 -1.93 -0.80
N ALA A 165 -12.67 -2.48 -1.50
CA ALA A 165 -11.38 -1.81 -1.67
C ALA A 165 -11.56 -0.38 -2.20
N THR A 166 -10.79 0.56 -1.64
CA THR A 166 -10.70 1.93 -2.16
C THR A 166 -9.43 2.14 -2.95
N LEU A 167 -8.38 1.36 -2.68
CA LEU A 167 -7.15 1.29 -3.47
C LEU A 167 -6.80 -0.16 -3.82
N VAL A 168 -6.51 -0.42 -5.10
CA VAL A 168 -5.97 -1.70 -5.58
C VAL A 168 -4.58 -1.51 -6.17
N ARG A 169 -3.66 -2.47 -5.98
CA ARG A 169 -2.24 -2.35 -6.37
C ARG A 169 -1.91 -3.26 -7.55
N VAL A 170 -1.91 -2.74 -8.77
CA VAL A 170 -1.78 -3.56 -9.98
C VAL A 170 -0.39 -3.41 -10.58
N GLY A 171 0.32 -4.53 -10.79
CA GLY A 171 1.68 -4.53 -11.35
C GLY A 171 1.80 -5.49 -12.52
N SER A 172 1.95 -6.79 -12.23
CA SER A 172 2.17 -7.85 -13.24
C SER A 172 1.09 -7.99 -14.33
N LEU A 173 -0.12 -7.45 -14.15
CA LEU A 173 -1.10 -7.40 -15.25
C LEU A 173 -0.78 -6.32 -16.29
N LEU A 174 -0.04 -5.28 -15.90
CA LEU A 174 0.33 -4.16 -16.76
C LEU A 174 1.70 -4.36 -17.40
N PHE A 175 2.59 -5.07 -16.71
CA PHE A 175 3.95 -5.35 -17.19
C PHE A 175 4.10 -6.84 -17.44
N GLN A 176 4.37 -7.23 -18.69
CA GLN A 176 4.92 -8.55 -18.99
C GLN A 176 6.36 -8.57 -18.46
N GLN A 177 6.62 -9.44 -17.48
CA GLN A 177 7.95 -9.70 -16.94
C GLN A 177 8.58 -10.89 -17.64
#